data_AF-A0A9D7IDB6-F1
#
_entry.id   AF-A0A9D7IDB6-F1
#
_cell.length_a   1.000
_cell.length_b   1.000
_cell.length_c   1.000
_cell.angle_alpha   90.00
_cell.angle_beta   90.00
_cell.angle_gamma   90.00
#
_symmetry.space_group_name_H-M   'P 1'
#
loop_
_entity.id
_entity.type
_entity.pdbx_description
1 polymer ?
#
loop_
_entity_poly.entity_id
_entity_poly.type
_entity_poly.pdbx_seq_one_letter_code
_entity_poly.pdbx_strand_id
1 'polypeptide(L)'
;MVKLNLTQQEELLMKRVCELQLDSFERILSGQGEFDINDKLKEHRVSEPELKEMITQVVRQYMDINHKPDSLFHLHADLLVNFRDALDFNIDSLSEHSTHIPTLLSKLDYAMFISQHKN
;
A
#
# COMPACT_ATOMS: atom_id res chain seq x y z
N MET A 1 -6.62 8.22 -17.52
CA MET A 1 -7.34 7.53 -16.42
C MET A 1 -7.44 6.05 -16.74
N VAL A 2 -6.86 5.19 -15.90
CA VAL A 2 -6.92 3.72 -16.04
C VAL A 2 -8.09 3.24 -15.19
N LYS A 3 -9.11 2.66 -15.83
CA LYS A 3 -10.22 2.03 -15.11
C LYS A 3 -10.00 0.53 -15.18
N LEU A 4 -9.63 -0.07 -14.05
CA LEU A 4 -9.62 -1.53 -13.90
C LEU A 4 -10.91 -1.96 -13.21
N ASN A 5 -11.50 -3.04 -13.68
CA ASN A 5 -12.66 -3.63 -13.01
C ASN A 5 -12.17 -4.59 -11.93
N LEU A 6 -12.49 -4.29 -10.68
CA LEU A 6 -12.32 -5.20 -9.57
C LEU A 6 -13.55 -6.10 -9.43
N THR A 7 -13.31 -7.35 -9.05
CA THR A 7 -14.34 -8.22 -8.48
C THR A 7 -14.51 -7.87 -7.00
N GLN A 8 -15.65 -8.25 -6.42
CA GLN A 8 -15.90 -8.05 -5.00
C GLN A 8 -14.81 -8.67 -4.11
N GLN A 9 -14.26 -9.83 -4.49
CA GLN A 9 -13.20 -10.49 -3.73
C GLN A 9 -11.86 -9.74 -3.83
N GLU A 10 -11.56 -9.14 -4.98
CA GLU A 10 -10.37 -8.31 -5.12
C GLU A 10 -10.49 -6.99 -4.36
N GLU A 11 -11.69 -6.41 -4.28
CA GLU A 11 -11.94 -5.26 -3.41
C GLU A 11 -11.73 -5.61 -1.94
N LEU A 12 -12.24 -6.76 -1.48
CA LEU A 12 -12.03 -7.24 -0.11
C LEU A 12 -10.54 -7.48 0.18
N LEU A 13 -9.82 -8.11 -0.76
CA LEU A 13 -8.38 -8.30 -0.67
C LEU A 13 -7.65 -6.95 -0.56
N MET A 14 -8.01 -5.96 -1.39
CA MET A 14 -7.39 -4.63 -1.33
C MET A 14 -7.62 -3.94 0.02
N LYS A 15 -8.82 -4.03 0.57
CA LYS A 15 -9.13 -3.51 1.91
C LYS A 15 -8.30 -4.21 2.98
N ARG A 16 -8.16 -5.54 2.88
CA ARG A 16 -7.34 -6.31 3.82
C ARG A 16 -5.87 -5.92 3.77
N VAL A 17 -5.32 -5.65 2.58
CA VAL A 17 -3.97 -5.08 2.45
C VAL A 17 -3.87 -3.72 3.12
N CYS A 18 -4.88 -2.85 2.95
CA CYS A 18 -4.91 -1.55 3.61
C CYS A 18 -4.92 -1.68 5.14
N GLU A 19 -5.76 -2.55 5.69
CA GLU A 19 -5.81 -2.81 7.14
C GLU A 19 -4.44 -3.23 7.68
N LEU A 20 -3.79 -4.21 7.04
CA LEU A 20 -2.46 -4.68 7.46
C LEU A 20 -1.39 -3.57 7.42
N GLN A 21 -1.45 -2.69 6.41
CA GLN A 21 -0.53 -1.54 6.31
C GLN A 21 -0.83 -0.48 7.37
N LEU A 22 -2.10 -0.15 7.58
CA LEU A 22 -2.51 0.83 8.58
C LEU A 22 -2.12 0.37 9.99
N ASP A 23 -2.34 -0.91 10.34
CA ASP A 23 -1.90 -1.50 11.60
C ASP A 23 -0.38 -1.46 11.76
N SER A 24 0.36 -1.62 10.65
CA SER A 24 1.82 -1.52 10.65
C SER A 24 2.29 -0.08 10.88
N PHE A 25 1.67 0.91 10.24
CA PHE A 25 1.95 2.32 10.49
C PHE A 25 1.60 2.75 11.91
N GLU A 26 0.48 2.26 12.47
CA GLU A 26 0.10 2.56 13.85
C GLU A 26 1.15 2.04 14.84
N ARG A 27 1.65 0.81 14.65
CA ARG A 27 2.73 0.24 15.48
C ARG A 27 4.01 1.06 15.39
N ILE A 28 4.36 1.54 14.19
CA ILE A 28 5.51 2.42 13.97
C ILE A 28 5.34 3.75 14.71
N LEU A 29 4.19 4.41 14.54
CA LEU A 29 3.91 5.74 15.11
C LEU A 29 3.74 5.72 16.64
N SER A 30 3.27 4.61 17.19
CA SER A 30 3.10 4.41 18.64
C SER A 30 4.38 3.94 19.34
N GLY A 31 5.46 3.67 18.60
CA GLY A 31 6.72 3.16 19.15
C GLY A 31 6.61 1.71 19.65
N GLN A 32 5.62 0.95 19.20
CA GLN A 32 5.37 -0.44 19.60
C GLN A 32 6.06 -1.47 18.67
N GLY A 33 6.95 -1.03 17.78
CA GLY A 33 7.69 -1.91 16.87
C GLY A 33 8.90 -2.59 17.52
N GLU A 34 9.21 -3.82 17.06
CA GLU A 34 10.45 -4.55 17.42
C GLU A 34 11.72 -3.99 16.75
N PHE A 35 11.59 -2.99 15.87
CA PHE A 35 12.69 -2.38 15.13
C PHE A 35 13.09 -1.05 15.76
N ASP A 36 14.40 -0.85 15.97
CA ASP A 36 14.95 0.46 16.35
C ASP A 36 14.93 1.41 15.14
N ILE A 37 13.75 1.97 14.88
CA ILE A 37 13.51 2.96 13.82
C ILE A 37 14.48 4.14 13.92
N ASN A 38 14.96 4.46 15.13
CA ASN A 38 15.87 5.59 15.36
C ASN A 38 17.24 5.38 14.70
N ASP A 39 17.73 4.14 14.63
CA ASP A 39 19.01 3.83 13.99
C ASP A 39 18.92 3.95 12.47
N LYS A 40 17.81 3.49 11.88
CA LYS A 40 17.51 3.66 10.45
C LYS A 40 17.29 5.12 10.07
N LEU A 41 16.62 5.91 10.93
CA LEU A 41 16.41 7.34 10.71
C LEU A 41 17.72 8.12 10.66
N LYS A 42 18.65 7.81 11.57
CA LYS A 42 20.00 8.39 11.58
C LYS A 42 20.80 8.01 10.32
N GLU A 43 20.70 6.75 9.88
CA GLU A 43 21.38 6.27 8.67
C GLU A 43 20.90 7.01 7.41
N HIS A 44 19.59 7.26 7.30
CA HIS A 44 18.99 7.91 6.14
C HIS A 44 18.91 9.44 6.24
N ARG A 45 19.39 10.04 7.34
CA ARG A 45 19.31 11.49 7.62
C ARG A 45 17.89 12.04 7.57
N VAL A 46 16.92 11.26 8.03
CA VAL A 46 15.52 11.68 8.15
C VAL A 46 15.23 11.97 9.61
N SER A 47 14.68 13.15 9.90
CA SER A 47 14.27 13.48 11.27
C SER A 47 12.95 12.79 11.65
N GLU A 48 12.72 12.57 12.94
CA GLU A 48 11.44 12.02 13.43
C GLU A 48 10.20 12.81 12.95
N PRO A 49 10.19 14.16 12.92
CA PRO A 49 9.07 14.92 12.37
C PRO A 49 8.83 14.67 10.88
N GLU A 50 9.91 14.59 10.07
CA GLU A 50 9.81 14.30 8.64
C GLU A 50 9.27 12.89 8.40
N LEU A 51 9.75 11.89 9.17
CA LEU A 51 9.19 10.53 9.11
C LEU A 51 7.69 10.54 9.45
N LYS A 52 7.30 11.24 10.52
CA LYS A 52 5.90 11.31 10.95
C LYS A 52 5.03 11.96 9.87
N GLU A 53 5.52 12.99 9.21
CA GLU A 53 4.81 13.64 8.10
C GLU A 53 4.66 12.70 6.90
N MET A 54 5.75 12.03 6.50
CA MET A 54 5.73 11.03 5.41
C MET A 54 4.73 9.90 5.71
N ILE A 55 4.78 9.30 6.91
CA ILE A 55 3.86 8.25 7.31
C ILE A 55 2.43 8.77 7.33
N THR A 56 2.19 9.98 7.84
CA THR A 56 0.82 10.56 7.89
C THR A 56 0.23 10.72 6.48
N GLN A 57 1.03 11.14 5.50
CA GLN A 57 0.57 11.26 4.12
C GLN A 57 0.21 9.89 3.52
N VAL A 58 1.06 8.89 3.74
CA VAL A 58 0.82 7.51 3.26
C VAL A 58 -0.40 6.88 3.95
N VAL A 59 -0.57 7.07 5.25
CA VAL A 59 -1.75 6.61 6.01
C VAL A 59 -3.04 7.16 5.41
N ARG A 60 -3.09 8.45 5.07
CA ARG A 60 -4.28 9.04 4.43
C ARG A 60 -4.60 8.37 3.10
N GLN A 61 -3.58 8.06 2.30
CA GLN A 61 -3.77 7.39 1.00
C GLN A 61 -4.31 5.97 1.18
N TYR A 62 -3.77 5.20 2.13
CA TYR A 62 -4.29 3.86 2.44
C TYR A 62 -5.70 3.90 3.03
N MET A 63 -6.03 4.92 3.84
CA MET A 63 -7.41 5.14 4.27
C MET A 63 -8.34 5.39 3.07
N ASP A 64 -7.97 6.27 2.14
CA ASP A 64 -8.79 6.58 0.96
C ASP A 64 -9.00 5.34 0.09
N ILE A 65 -7.96 4.54 -0.12
CA ILE A 65 -8.03 3.26 -0.87
C ILE A 65 -8.94 2.27 -0.12
N ASN A 66 -8.84 2.18 1.21
CA ASN A 66 -9.71 1.30 1.99
C ASN A 66 -11.20 1.65 1.83
N HIS A 67 -11.52 2.95 1.80
CA HIS A 67 -12.91 3.42 1.57
C HIS A 67 -13.35 3.26 0.12
N LYS A 68 -12.43 3.42 -0.84
CA LYS A 68 -12.70 3.37 -2.28
C LYS A 68 -11.55 2.66 -3.02
N PRO A 69 -11.55 1.31 -3.09
CA PRO A 69 -10.43 0.54 -3.67
C PRO A 69 -10.07 0.94 -5.10
N ASP A 70 -11.09 1.17 -5.95
CA ASP A 70 -10.90 1.63 -7.33
C ASP A 70 -10.11 2.95 -7.43
N SER A 71 -10.12 3.78 -6.39
CA SER A 71 -9.40 5.06 -6.39
C SER A 71 -7.90 4.88 -6.61
N LEU A 72 -7.32 3.76 -6.17
CA LEU A 72 -5.90 3.46 -6.33
C LEU A 72 -5.43 3.58 -7.80
N PHE A 73 -6.23 3.11 -8.75
CA PHE A 73 -5.91 3.16 -10.19
C PHE A 73 -6.01 4.56 -10.80
N HIS A 74 -6.44 5.54 -10.01
CA HIS A 74 -6.53 6.95 -10.38
C HIS A 74 -5.38 7.78 -9.78
N LEU A 75 -4.55 7.18 -8.91
CA LEU A 75 -3.46 7.82 -8.21
C LEU A 75 -2.14 7.78 -9.00
N HIS A 76 -1.12 8.48 -8.48
CA HIS A 76 0.22 8.50 -9.05
C HIS A 76 0.87 7.10 -9.09
N ALA A 77 1.77 6.89 -10.06
CA ALA A 77 2.46 5.61 -10.26
C ALA A 77 3.15 5.10 -8.99
N ASP A 78 3.73 6.01 -8.20
CA ASP A 78 4.42 5.66 -6.95
C ASP A 78 3.49 4.97 -5.94
N LEU A 79 2.21 5.35 -5.90
CA LEU A 79 1.23 4.74 -5.00
C LEU A 79 0.78 3.36 -5.45
N LEU A 80 0.71 3.14 -6.77
CA LEU A 80 0.47 1.82 -7.33
C LEU A 80 1.63 0.87 -6.99
N VAL A 81 2.87 1.35 -7.10
CA VAL A 81 4.08 0.59 -6.74
C VAL A 81 4.07 0.26 -5.25
N ASN A 82 3.86 1.26 -4.39
CA ASN A 82 3.80 1.05 -2.93
C ASN A 82 2.72 0.04 -2.54
N PHE A 83 1.54 0.13 -3.16
CA PHE A 83 0.45 -0.82 -2.88
C PHE A 83 0.78 -2.23 -3.36
N ARG A 84 1.37 -2.37 -4.55
CA ARG A 84 1.81 -3.66 -5.10
C ARG A 84 2.84 -4.32 -4.18
N ASP A 85 3.80 -3.56 -3.68
CA ASP A 85 4.83 -4.07 -2.76
C ASP A 85 4.23 -4.43 -1.40
N ALA A 86 3.27 -3.66 -0.91
CA ALA A 86 2.53 -4.00 0.29
C ALA A 86 1.73 -5.30 0.15
N LEU A 87 1.10 -5.53 -1.00
CA LEU A 87 0.42 -6.79 -1.29
C LEU A 87 1.41 -7.96 -1.30
N ASP A 88 2.53 -7.82 -2.00
CA ASP A 88 3.59 -8.83 -2.13
C ASP A 88 4.19 -9.20 -0.75
N PHE A 89 4.47 -8.19 0.08
CA PHE A 89 4.99 -8.37 1.43
C PHE A 89 4.01 -9.11 2.36
N ASN A 90 2.70 -8.94 2.16
CA ASN A 90 1.68 -9.49 3.05
C ASN A 90 1.04 -10.80 2.54
N ILE A 91 1.54 -11.41 1.46
CA ILE A 91 0.93 -12.61 0.85
C ILE A 91 0.65 -13.70 1.90
N ASP A 92 1.61 -13.99 2.78
CA ASP A 92 1.45 -15.03 3.81
C ASP A 92 0.31 -14.71 4.80
N SER A 93 0.13 -13.42 5.13
CA SER A 93 -0.95 -12.93 6.00
C SER A 93 -2.31 -12.86 5.29
N LEU A 94 -2.34 -13.11 3.98
CA LEU A 94 -3.52 -13.01 3.11
C LEU A 94 -3.95 -14.37 2.54
N SER A 95 -3.57 -15.47 3.21
CA SER A 95 -3.81 -16.84 2.74
C SER A 95 -5.29 -17.14 2.39
N GLU A 96 -6.24 -16.55 3.13
CA GLU A 96 -7.69 -16.64 2.87
C GLU A 96 -8.10 -16.10 1.49
N HIS A 97 -7.29 -15.23 0.89
CA HIS A 97 -7.52 -14.60 -0.41
C HIS A 97 -6.53 -15.10 -1.48
N SER A 98 -5.77 -16.17 -1.19
CA SER A 98 -4.68 -16.68 -2.04
C SER A 98 -5.04 -16.89 -3.51
N THR A 99 -6.29 -17.28 -3.79
CA THR A 99 -6.81 -17.48 -5.15
C THR A 99 -6.96 -16.18 -5.96
N HIS A 100 -7.07 -15.03 -5.28
CA HIS A 100 -7.30 -13.71 -5.89
C HIS A 100 -6.04 -12.84 -5.93
N ILE A 101 -4.99 -13.20 -5.19
CA ILE A 101 -3.71 -12.49 -5.21
C ILE A 101 -3.11 -12.39 -6.62
N PRO A 102 -3.01 -13.47 -7.41
CA PRO A 102 -2.40 -13.39 -8.75
C PRO A 102 -3.17 -12.49 -9.71
N THR A 103 -4.50 -12.46 -9.62
CA THR A 103 -5.34 -11.63 -10.50
C THR A 103 -5.22 -10.16 -10.14
N LEU A 104 -5.16 -9.83 -8.84
CA LEU A 104 -4.93 -8.47 -8.38
C LEU A 104 -3.52 -7.96 -8.73
N LEU A 105 -2.48 -8.79 -8.55
CA LEU A 105 -1.11 -8.44 -8.96
C LEU A 105 -1.03 -8.11 -10.46
N SER A 106 -1.61 -8.96 -11.30
CA SER A 106 -1.64 -8.74 -12.75
C SER A 106 -2.32 -7.43 -13.13
N LYS A 107 -3.38 -7.05 -12.41
CA LYS A 107 -4.08 -5.77 -12.59
C LYS A 107 -3.21 -4.58 -12.17
N LEU A 108 -2.56 -4.66 -11.02
CA LEU A 108 -1.63 -3.63 -10.55
C LEU A 108 -0.49 -3.43 -11.54
N ASP A 109 0.15 -4.51 -11.99
CA ASP A 109 1.24 -4.46 -12.97
C ASP A 109 0.80 -3.81 -14.29
N TYR A 110 -0.40 -4.14 -14.76
CA TYR A 110 -0.97 -3.54 -15.95
C TYR A 110 -1.26 -2.04 -15.78
N ALA A 111 -1.81 -1.63 -14.62
CA ALA A 111 -2.03 -0.22 -14.32
C ALA A 111 -0.70 0.56 -14.25
N MET A 112 0.33 0.01 -13.60
CA MET A 112 1.66 0.60 -13.54
C MET A 112 2.26 0.77 -14.94
N PHE A 113 2.19 -0.28 -15.77
CA PHE A 113 2.65 -0.23 -17.14
C PHE A 113 1.96 0.90 -17.93
N ILE A 114 0.63 1.01 -17.85
CA ILE A 114 -0.09 2.08 -18.53
C ILE A 114 0.31 3.46 -17.99
N SER A 115 0.43 3.62 -16.68
CA SER A 115 0.78 4.91 -16.05
C SER A 115 2.17 5.40 -16.46
N GLN A 116 3.12 4.48 -16.69
CA GLN A 116 4.48 4.81 -17.15
C GLN A 116 4.55 5.14 -18.64
N HIS A 117 3.59 4.65 -19.44
CA HIS A 117 3.64 4.76 -20.91
C HIS A 117 2.54 5.67 -21.50
N LYS A 118 1.68 6.26 -20.68
CA LYS A 118 0.76 7.33 -21.09
C LYS A 118 1.42 8.69 -20.82
N ASN A 119 1.88 9.33 -21.90
CA ASN A 119 2.23 10.75 -21.97
C ASN A 119 0.96 11.62 -21.82
#